data_AF-A0A432XB69-F1
#
_entry.id   AF-A0A432XB69-F1
#
_cell.length_a   1.000
_cell.length_b   1.000
_cell.length_c   1.000
_cell.angle_alpha   90.00
_cell.angle_beta   90.00
_cell.angle_gamma   90.00
#
_symmetry.space_group_name_H-M   'P 1'
#
loop_
_entity.id
_entity.type
_entity.pdbx_description
1 polymer ?
#
loop_
_entity_poly.entity_id
_entity_poly.type
_entity_poly.pdbx_seq_one_letter_code
_entity_poly.pdbx_strand_id
1 'polypeptide(L)'
;MKIKLAILVALVVAAVWAVLANEPAKQGQGAILNLESERNLESPQPLACVPLSDITAQHNPVDLITGVAQCIEQERYAQAADLYTAAMTHGYYDTLRVSDQTAHQALMVTRMNAFAQAEQADLVALQDAIAARLEVPELCQQLTTLGAPQYHPDYMIQHGMEAFSAMPEDKGGLVADFDAQAAWEHALQTVPKCGVDTAAD
;
A
#
# COMPACT_ATOMS: atom_id res chain seq x y z
N MET A 1 -66.14 9.74 -30.33
CA MET A 1 -65.64 9.25 -29.02
C MET A 1 -64.96 7.88 -29.11
N LYS A 2 -65.53 6.90 -29.84
CA LYS A 2 -64.97 5.53 -29.95
C LYS A 2 -63.57 5.44 -30.61
N ILE A 3 -63.27 6.28 -31.60
CA ILE A 3 -61.98 6.29 -32.31
C ILE A 3 -60.84 6.85 -31.43
N LYS A 4 -61.12 7.86 -30.59
CA LYS A 4 -60.11 8.44 -29.68
C LYS A 4 -59.74 7.49 -28.54
N LEU A 5 -60.68 6.66 -28.07
CA LEU A 5 -60.44 5.65 -27.04
C LEU A 5 -59.62 4.45 -27.58
N ALA A 6 -59.88 4.02 -28.81
CA ALA A 6 -59.12 2.94 -29.45
C ALA A 6 -57.64 3.32 -29.69
N ILE A 7 -57.37 4.57 -30.08
CA ILE A 7 -56.00 5.07 -30.28
C ILE A 7 -55.26 5.19 -28.94
N LEU A 8 -55.93 5.65 -27.88
CA LEU A 8 -55.32 5.75 -26.55
C LEU A 8 -54.98 4.36 -25.97
N VAL A 9 -55.87 3.38 -26.15
CA VAL A 9 -55.63 1.99 -25.71
C VAL A 9 -54.49 1.35 -26.50
N ALA A 10 -54.41 1.56 -27.82
CA ALA A 10 -53.33 1.04 -28.64
C ALA A 10 -51.95 1.61 -28.25
N LEU A 11 -51.87 2.90 -27.91
CA LEU A 11 -50.64 3.55 -27.47
C LEU A 11 -50.18 3.08 -26.08
N VAL A 12 -51.11 2.88 -25.14
CA VAL A 12 -50.79 2.34 -23.81
C VAL A 12 -50.33 0.88 -23.91
N VAL A 13 -50.97 0.05 -24.74
CA VAL A 13 -50.54 -1.34 -24.96
C VAL A 13 -49.13 -1.38 -25.57
N ALA A 14 -48.84 -0.56 -26.59
CA ALA A 14 -47.51 -0.52 -27.21
C ALA A 14 -46.40 -0.08 -26.24
N ALA A 15 -46.69 0.88 -25.35
CA ALA A 15 -45.73 1.33 -24.33
C ALA A 15 -45.45 0.24 -23.27
N VAL A 16 -46.46 -0.53 -22.88
CA VAL A 16 -46.30 -1.64 -21.92
C VAL A 16 -45.49 -2.80 -22.53
N TRP A 17 -45.66 -3.10 -23.82
CA TRP A 17 -44.83 -4.09 -24.51
C TRP A 17 -43.36 -3.67 -24.61
N ALA A 18 -43.08 -2.39 -24.85
CA ALA A 18 -41.70 -1.88 -24.92
C ALA A 18 -40.97 -1.93 -23.57
N VAL A 19 -41.67 -1.71 -22.46
CA VAL A 19 -41.09 -1.79 -21.11
C VAL A 19 -40.86 -3.25 -20.69
N LEU A 20 -41.73 -4.18 -21.09
CA LEU A 20 -41.59 -5.61 -20.77
C LEU A 20 -40.58 -6.34 -21.68
N ALA A 21 -40.26 -5.79 -22.85
CA ALA A 21 -39.27 -6.36 -23.78
C ALA A 21 -37.83 -5.87 -23.54
N ASN A 22 -37.61 -4.97 -22.57
CA ASN A 22 -36.27 -4.54 -22.17
C ASN A 22 -35.64 -5.62 -21.29
N GLU A 23 -35.14 -6.70 -21.92
CA GLU A 23 -34.29 -7.65 -21.23
C GLU A 23 -33.03 -6.90 -20.73
N PRO A 24 -32.67 -7.00 -19.43
CA PRO A 24 -31.42 -6.44 -18.97
C PRO A 24 -30.30 -7.04 -19.82
N ALA A 25 -29.45 -6.19 -20.38
CA ALA A 25 -28.29 -6.64 -21.15
C ALA A 25 -27.56 -7.70 -20.31
N LYS A 26 -27.47 -8.94 -20.82
CA LYS A 26 -26.61 -9.96 -20.23
C LYS A 26 -25.19 -9.41 -20.31
N GLN A 27 -24.72 -8.81 -19.23
CA GLN A 27 -23.29 -8.57 -19.05
C GLN A 27 -22.62 -9.91 -19.27
N GLY A 28 -21.90 -10.05 -20.38
CA GLY A 28 -21.07 -11.22 -20.59
C GLY A 28 -20.19 -11.35 -19.37
N GLN A 29 -20.23 -12.52 -18.72
CA GLN A 29 -19.23 -12.90 -17.73
C GLN A 29 -17.91 -13.02 -18.48
N GLY A 30 -17.26 -11.88 -18.74
CA GLY A 30 -15.88 -11.86 -19.18
C GLY A 30 -15.09 -12.65 -18.13
N ALA A 31 -14.30 -13.62 -18.58
CA ALA A 31 -13.43 -14.34 -17.67
C ALA A 31 -12.54 -13.32 -16.97
N ILE A 32 -12.66 -13.22 -15.65
CA ILE A 32 -11.72 -12.44 -14.83
C ILE A 32 -10.39 -13.18 -14.92
N LEU A 33 -9.46 -12.63 -15.67
CA LEU A 33 -8.08 -13.12 -15.69
C LEU A 33 -7.32 -12.43 -14.55
N ASN A 34 -7.07 -13.18 -13.47
CA ASN A 34 -6.18 -12.71 -12.42
C ASN A 34 -4.73 -12.88 -12.92
N LEU A 35 -4.03 -11.75 -13.07
CA LEU A 35 -2.62 -11.72 -13.38
C LEU A 35 -1.85 -11.52 -12.07
N GLU A 36 -0.90 -12.41 -11.81
CA GLU A 36 0.02 -12.32 -10.68
C GLU A 36 1.45 -12.37 -11.21
N SER A 37 2.33 -11.60 -10.59
CA SER A 37 3.77 -11.62 -10.82
C SER A 37 4.45 -12.31 -9.65
N GLU A 38 5.50 -13.07 -9.94
CA GLU A 38 6.30 -13.74 -8.91
C GLU A 38 6.91 -12.68 -7.98
N ARG A 39 6.85 -12.92 -6.66
CA ARG A 39 7.37 -12.02 -5.61
C ARG A 39 6.63 -10.69 -5.42
N ASN A 40 5.46 -10.51 -6.02
CA ASN A 40 4.56 -9.38 -5.73
C ASN A 40 4.21 -9.33 -4.23
N LEU A 41 4.54 -8.22 -3.56
CA LEU A 41 4.32 -8.05 -2.12
C LEU A 41 4.89 -9.20 -1.27
N GLU A 42 6.04 -9.75 -1.66
CA GLU A 42 6.67 -10.84 -0.91
C GLU A 42 7.19 -10.39 0.45
N SER A 43 6.96 -11.25 1.46
CA SER A 43 7.45 -11.13 2.85
C SER A 43 8.37 -12.31 3.15
N PRO A 44 9.64 -12.30 2.69
CA PRO A 44 10.53 -13.44 2.84
C PRO A 44 11.07 -13.62 4.27
N GLN A 45 10.99 -12.58 5.10
CA GLN A 45 11.46 -12.55 6.49
C GLN A 45 10.38 -11.96 7.41
N PRO A 46 9.17 -12.56 7.47
CA PRO A 46 8.06 -11.99 8.21
C PRO A 46 8.40 -11.88 9.69
N LEU A 47 8.14 -10.70 10.27
CA LEU A 47 8.43 -10.44 11.66
C LEU A 47 7.25 -10.78 12.58
N ALA A 48 7.58 -11.21 13.79
CA ALA A 48 6.66 -11.15 14.92
C ALA A 48 6.60 -9.71 15.48
N CYS A 49 5.85 -9.49 16.57
CA CYS A 49 5.90 -8.23 17.29
C CYS A 49 7.22 -8.08 18.09
N VAL A 50 8.23 -7.49 17.47
CA VAL A 50 9.60 -7.31 17.99
C VAL A 50 9.93 -5.82 18.21
N PRO A 51 10.89 -5.48 19.09
CA PRO A 51 11.40 -4.11 19.18
C PRO A 51 12.24 -3.74 17.94
N LEU A 52 12.43 -2.43 17.72
CA LEU A 52 13.20 -1.91 16.59
C LEU A 52 14.68 -2.34 16.60
N SER A 53 15.23 -2.72 17.77
CA SER A 53 16.59 -3.25 17.88
C SER A 53 16.80 -4.60 17.20
N ASP A 54 15.72 -5.35 16.95
CA ASP A 54 15.78 -6.72 16.46
C ASP A 54 15.60 -6.80 14.94
N ILE A 55 15.27 -5.66 14.30
CA ILE A 55 15.19 -5.57 12.85
C ILE A 55 16.55 -5.21 12.25
N THR A 56 16.68 -5.43 10.95
CA THR A 56 17.88 -5.15 10.16
C THR A 56 17.49 -4.49 8.84
N ALA A 57 18.45 -3.88 8.16
CA ALA A 57 18.27 -3.28 6.83
C ALA A 57 17.85 -4.28 5.73
N GLN A 58 17.76 -5.58 6.05
CA GLN A 58 17.37 -6.65 5.14
C GLN A 58 15.86 -6.90 5.16
N HIS A 59 15.15 -6.46 6.21
CA HIS A 59 13.71 -6.57 6.30
C HIS A 59 13.06 -5.53 5.39
N ASN A 60 12.25 -6.01 4.45
CA ASN A 60 11.49 -5.15 3.57
C ASN A 60 10.21 -4.64 4.27
N PRO A 61 9.50 -3.65 3.70
CA PRO A 61 8.28 -3.13 4.29
C PRO A 61 7.17 -4.16 4.49
N VAL A 62 7.10 -5.21 3.67
CA VAL A 62 6.11 -6.30 3.85
C VAL A 62 6.45 -7.14 5.09
N ASP A 63 7.73 -7.45 5.31
CA ASP A 63 8.23 -8.12 6.51
C ASP A 63 7.87 -7.32 7.77
N LEU A 64 8.15 -6.01 7.73
CA LEU A 64 7.93 -5.09 8.85
C LEU A 64 6.44 -4.88 9.14
N ILE A 65 5.61 -4.68 8.11
CA ILE A 65 4.15 -4.53 8.27
C ILE A 65 3.50 -5.82 8.78
N THR A 66 4.05 -6.99 8.45
CA THR A 66 3.63 -8.25 9.09
C THR A 66 3.82 -8.19 10.61
N GLY A 67 4.98 -7.68 11.07
CA GLY A 67 5.25 -7.44 12.49
C GLY A 67 4.34 -6.39 13.12
N VAL A 68 3.96 -5.33 12.38
CA VAL A 68 2.98 -4.33 12.85
C VAL A 68 1.63 -4.96 13.13
N ALA A 69 1.12 -5.78 12.20
CA ALA A 69 -0.16 -6.49 12.39
C ALA A 69 -0.12 -7.39 13.64
N GLN A 70 1.00 -8.10 13.84
CA GLN A 70 1.22 -8.90 15.05
C GLN A 70 1.27 -8.06 16.33
N CYS A 71 1.81 -6.84 16.28
CA CYS A 71 1.79 -5.94 17.43
C CYS A 71 0.39 -5.38 17.72
N ILE A 72 -0.41 -5.10 16.70
CA ILE A 72 -1.81 -4.69 16.84
C ILE A 72 -2.61 -5.78 17.57
N GLU A 73 -2.52 -7.04 17.11
CA GLU A 73 -3.20 -8.19 17.74
C GLU A 73 -2.83 -8.37 19.22
N GLN A 74 -1.67 -7.88 19.63
CA GLN A 74 -1.15 -7.94 21.00
C GLN A 74 -1.36 -6.63 21.79
N GLU A 75 -2.05 -5.64 21.21
CA GLU A 75 -2.24 -4.29 21.77
C GLU A 75 -0.91 -3.56 22.10
N ARG A 76 0.17 -3.94 21.42
CA ARG A 76 1.54 -3.40 21.59
C ARG A 76 1.77 -2.23 20.65
N TYR A 77 0.95 -1.18 20.79
CA TYR A 77 0.89 -0.07 19.83
C TYR A 77 2.19 0.74 19.70
N ALA A 78 2.97 0.89 20.78
CA ALA A 78 4.25 1.59 20.71
C ALA A 78 5.27 0.84 19.81
N GLN A 79 5.35 -0.48 19.94
CA GLN A 79 6.18 -1.30 19.05
C GLN A 79 5.61 -1.35 17.63
N ALA A 80 4.29 -1.41 17.49
CA ALA A 80 3.61 -1.33 16.20
C ALA A 80 3.99 -0.03 15.47
N ALA A 81 3.99 1.10 16.19
CA ALA A 81 4.36 2.41 15.67
C ALA A 81 5.84 2.50 15.25
N ASP A 82 6.75 1.91 16.03
CA ASP A 82 8.19 1.86 15.68
C ASP A 82 8.42 1.04 14.40
N LEU A 83 7.85 -0.17 14.33
CA LEU A 83 7.96 -1.03 13.16
C LEU A 83 7.27 -0.41 11.93
N TYR A 84 6.13 0.23 12.12
CA TYR A 84 5.42 0.93 11.05
C TYR A 84 6.26 2.09 10.50
N THR A 85 6.87 2.88 11.38
CA THR A 85 7.72 4.00 10.97
C THR A 85 8.95 3.50 10.22
N ALA A 86 9.59 2.42 10.66
CA ALA A 86 10.67 1.78 9.93
C ALA A 86 10.21 1.28 8.55
N ALA A 87 9.07 0.59 8.48
CA ALA A 87 8.50 0.09 7.23
C ALA A 87 8.23 1.22 6.23
N MET A 88 7.64 2.32 6.70
CA MET A 88 7.34 3.47 5.86
C MET A 88 8.61 4.23 5.44
N THR A 89 9.65 4.26 6.27
CA THR A 89 10.94 4.89 5.93
C THR A 89 11.68 4.08 4.87
N HIS A 90 11.79 2.76 5.05
CA HIS A 90 12.32 1.83 4.05
C HIS A 90 11.51 1.89 2.75
N GLY A 91 10.17 1.89 2.87
CA GLY A 91 9.28 1.98 1.71
C GLY A 91 9.41 3.28 0.95
N TYR A 92 9.51 4.42 1.64
CA TYR A 92 9.72 5.70 0.98
C TYR A 92 11.06 5.74 0.25
N TYR A 93 12.13 5.24 0.88
CA TYR A 93 13.42 5.06 0.22
C TYR A 93 13.28 4.20 -1.06
N ASP A 94 12.52 3.11 -1.01
CA ASP A 94 12.26 2.28 -2.18
C ASP A 94 11.53 3.02 -3.30
N THR A 95 10.58 3.90 -2.98
CA THR A 95 9.93 4.75 -4.00
C THR A 95 10.88 5.73 -4.68
N LEU A 96 11.99 6.09 -4.04
CA LEU A 96 13.03 6.95 -4.65
C LEU A 96 13.93 6.17 -5.60
N ARG A 97 14.12 4.86 -5.40
CA ARG A 97 15.00 4.03 -6.23
C ARG A 97 14.29 3.16 -7.25
N VAL A 98 12.98 2.94 -7.15
CA VAL A 98 12.18 2.19 -8.13
C VAL A 98 11.61 3.14 -9.18
N SER A 99 11.91 2.90 -10.46
CA SER A 99 11.54 3.79 -11.56
C SER A 99 10.05 3.74 -11.92
N ASP A 100 9.42 2.57 -11.77
CA ASP A 100 7.99 2.41 -12.03
C ASP A 100 7.17 3.05 -10.91
N GLN A 101 6.52 4.18 -11.21
CA GLN A 101 5.67 4.89 -10.24
C GLN A 101 4.42 4.10 -9.87
N THR A 102 3.95 3.20 -10.73
CA THR A 102 2.79 2.35 -10.42
C THR A 102 3.14 1.32 -9.35
N ALA A 103 4.39 0.87 -9.31
CA ALA A 103 4.93 -0.03 -8.30
C ALA A 103 4.84 0.55 -6.88
N HIS A 104 4.90 1.88 -6.75
CA HIS A 104 4.86 2.57 -5.44
C HIS A 104 3.56 2.30 -4.66
N GLN A 105 2.47 1.91 -5.34
CA GLN A 105 1.23 1.47 -4.70
C GLN A 105 1.40 0.24 -3.80
N ALA A 106 2.50 -0.52 -3.97
CA ALA A 106 2.83 -1.67 -3.15
C ALA A 106 2.75 -1.37 -1.64
N LEU A 107 3.19 -0.18 -1.22
CA LEU A 107 3.14 0.23 0.20
C LEU A 107 1.72 0.37 0.72
N MET A 108 0.83 0.92 -0.11
CA MET A 108 -0.58 1.10 0.24
C MET A 108 -1.29 -0.25 0.28
N VAL A 109 -1.11 -1.10 -0.74
CA VAL A 109 -1.72 -2.43 -0.81
C VAL A 109 -1.19 -3.35 0.28
N THR A 110 0.11 -3.29 0.62
CA THR A 110 0.69 -4.03 1.75
C THR A 110 -0.04 -3.72 3.05
N ARG A 111 -0.27 -2.44 3.35
CA ARG A 111 -1.02 -2.02 4.55
C ARG A 111 -2.49 -2.44 4.49
N MET A 112 -3.14 -2.27 3.34
CA MET A 112 -4.54 -2.72 3.17
C MET A 112 -4.68 -4.22 3.45
N ASN A 113 -3.78 -5.04 2.92
CA ASN A 113 -3.81 -6.49 3.11
C ASN A 113 -3.55 -6.86 4.57
N ALA A 114 -2.53 -6.27 5.19
CA ALA A 114 -2.16 -6.57 6.57
C ALA A 114 -3.22 -6.15 7.59
N PHE A 115 -3.93 -5.05 7.33
CA PHE A 115 -4.89 -4.46 8.27
C PHE A 115 -6.35 -4.72 7.88
N ALA A 116 -6.61 -5.57 6.89
CA ALA A 116 -7.96 -5.83 6.38
C ALA A 116 -8.94 -6.35 7.47
N GLN A 117 -8.41 -6.96 8.53
CA GLN A 117 -9.19 -7.52 9.64
C GLN A 117 -9.01 -6.75 10.96
N ALA A 118 -8.24 -5.65 10.96
CA ALA A 118 -8.04 -4.85 12.16
C ALA A 118 -9.30 -4.05 12.48
N GLU A 119 -9.64 -3.95 13.76
CA GLU A 119 -10.76 -3.13 14.20
C GLU A 119 -10.43 -1.64 14.07
N GLN A 120 -11.44 -0.81 13.85
CA GLN A 120 -11.24 0.63 13.71
C GLN A 120 -10.57 1.25 14.94
N ALA A 121 -10.86 0.73 16.14
CA ALA A 121 -10.25 1.19 17.38
C ALA A 121 -8.73 0.92 17.42
N ASP A 122 -8.29 -0.22 16.91
CA ASP A 122 -6.88 -0.60 16.86
C ASP A 122 -6.10 0.29 15.88
N LEU A 123 -6.71 0.64 14.75
CA LEU A 123 -6.11 1.54 13.76
C LEU A 123 -5.99 2.98 14.30
N VAL A 124 -6.95 3.44 15.10
CA VAL A 124 -6.85 4.72 15.82
C VAL A 124 -5.73 4.67 16.85
N ALA A 125 -5.65 3.59 17.65
CA ALA A 125 -4.60 3.42 18.64
C ALA A 125 -3.20 3.34 18.01
N LEU A 126 -3.06 2.68 16.85
CA LEU A 126 -1.82 2.69 16.08
C LEU A 126 -1.48 4.11 15.60
N GLN A 127 -2.45 4.86 15.07
CA GLN A 127 -2.22 6.23 14.62
C GLN A 127 -1.75 7.14 15.75
N ASP A 128 -2.40 7.07 16.92
CA ASP A 128 -2.02 7.84 18.11
C ASP A 128 -0.61 7.44 18.59
N ALA A 129 -0.30 6.15 18.56
CA ALA A 129 1.04 5.66 18.91
C ALA A 129 2.11 6.13 17.92
N ILE A 130 1.83 6.14 16.61
CA ILE A 130 2.76 6.70 15.61
C ILE A 130 3.05 8.17 15.94
N ALA A 131 2.01 8.99 16.11
CA ALA A 131 2.17 10.40 16.44
C ALA A 131 3.02 10.59 17.71
N ALA A 132 2.75 9.82 18.78
CA ALA A 132 3.51 9.89 20.01
C ALA A 132 4.97 9.42 19.85
N ARG A 133 5.23 8.40 19.04
CA ARG A 133 6.59 7.85 18.83
C ARG A 133 7.47 8.76 17.97
N LEU A 134 6.90 9.53 17.04
CA LEU A 134 7.63 10.51 16.24
C LEU A 134 8.28 11.62 17.10
N GLU A 135 7.69 11.93 18.25
CA GLU A 135 8.24 12.92 19.20
C GLU A 135 9.38 12.37 20.08
N VAL A 136 9.71 11.07 19.98
CA VAL A 136 10.71 10.43 20.83
C VAL A 136 12.08 10.42 20.15
N PRO A 137 13.08 11.16 20.65
CA PRO A 137 14.39 11.31 19.98
C PRO A 137 15.11 10.00 19.69
N GLU A 138 14.92 8.99 20.54
CA GLU A 138 15.53 7.67 20.41
C GLU A 138 15.08 6.96 19.12
N LEU A 139 13.87 7.23 18.62
CA LEU A 139 13.39 6.65 17.35
C LEU A 139 14.31 7.05 16.19
N CYS A 140 14.64 8.35 16.09
CA CYS A 140 15.52 8.84 15.05
C CYS A 140 16.94 8.31 15.17
N GLN A 141 17.46 8.15 16.39
CA GLN A 141 18.77 7.53 16.60
C GLN A 141 18.77 6.07 16.13
N GLN A 142 17.73 5.31 16.46
CA GLN A 142 17.60 3.91 16.08
C GLN A 142 17.44 3.75 14.56
N LEU A 143 16.58 4.54 13.91
CA LEU A 143 16.41 4.51 12.45
C LEU A 143 17.69 4.93 11.72
N THR A 144 18.40 5.95 12.21
CA THR A 144 19.70 6.33 11.64
C THR A 144 20.72 5.20 11.73
N THR A 145 20.72 4.47 12.85
CA THR A 145 21.61 3.31 13.08
C THR A 145 21.22 2.11 12.22
N LEU A 146 19.93 1.88 12.00
CA LEU A 146 19.40 0.83 11.14
C LEU A 146 19.94 0.96 9.71
N GLY A 147 20.00 2.20 9.20
CA GLY A 147 20.54 2.53 7.89
C GLY A 147 19.60 2.21 6.74
N ALA A 148 20.03 2.56 5.53
CA ALA A 148 19.25 2.36 4.31
C ALA A 148 19.01 0.86 4.01
N PRO A 149 17.88 0.52 3.36
CA PRO A 149 17.61 -0.81 2.84
C PRO A 149 18.78 -1.47 2.09
N GLN A 150 19.07 -2.72 2.45
CA GLN A 150 20.13 -3.55 1.86
C GLN A 150 19.59 -4.75 1.06
N TYR A 151 18.27 -4.80 0.84
CA TYR A 151 17.61 -5.75 -0.06
C TYR A 151 17.35 -5.12 -1.43
N HIS A 152 17.08 -5.98 -2.43
CA HIS A 152 16.51 -5.56 -3.71
C HIS A 152 14.98 -5.44 -3.59
N PRO A 153 14.33 -4.32 -3.99
CA PRO A 153 12.92 -4.04 -3.67
C PRO A 153 11.95 -4.81 -4.60
N ASP A 154 12.14 -6.11 -4.72
CA ASP A 154 11.36 -6.99 -5.59
C ASP A 154 9.87 -6.96 -5.24
N TYR A 155 9.53 -6.89 -3.95
CA TYR A 155 8.15 -6.79 -3.48
C TYR A 155 7.41 -5.59 -4.12
N MET A 156 8.13 -4.49 -4.37
CA MET A 156 7.60 -3.28 -5.00
C MET A 156 7.67 -3.41 -6.53
N ILE A 157 8.85 -3.74 -7.08
CA ILE A 157 9.06 -3.83 -8.54
C ILE A 157 8.05 -4.78 -9.18
N GLN A 158 7.82 -5.94 -8.56
CA GLN A 158 6.90 -6.94 -9.10
C GLN A 158 5.44 -6.54 -8.94
N HIS A 159 5.12 -5.61 -8.03
CA HIS A 159 3.78 -5.05 -7.91
C HIS A 159 3.42 -4.10 -9.07
N GLY A 160 4.42 -3.45 -9.66
CA GLY A 160 4.25 -2.47 -10.73
C GLY A 160 3.66 -3.04 -12.02
N MET A 161 3.00 -2.19 -12.79
CA MET A 161 2.43 -2.54 -14.09
C MET A 161 3.50 -2.97 -15.09
N GLU A 162 4.73 -2.46 -14.97
CA GLU A 162 5.85 -2.85 -15.82
C GLU A 162 6.23 -4.33 -15.66
N ALA A 163 5.96 -4.95 -14.50
CA ALA A 163 6.18 -6.38 -14.26
C ALA A 163 5.31 -7.27 -15.17
N PHE A 164 4.19 -6.75 -15.66
CA PHE A 164 3.25 -7.42 -16.56
C PHE A 164 3.48 -7.07 -18.04
N SER A 165 4.48 -6.24 -18.34
CA SER A 165 4.83 -5.88 -19.72
C SER A 165 5.64 -6.98 -20.41
N ALA A 166 5.47 -7.13 -21.73
CA ALA A 166 6.16 -8.14 -22.53
C ALA A 166 7.60 -7.75 -22.91
N MET A 167 8.09 -6.57 -22.51
CA MET A 167 9.42 -6.07 -22.84
C MET A 167 10.37 -6.30 -21.64
N PRO A 168 11.36 -7.22 -21.75
CA PRO A 168 12.24 -7.57 -20.62
C PRO A 168 13.15 -6.43 -20.14
N GLU A 169 13.46 -5.47 -21.01
CA GLU A 169 14.38 -4.36 -20.72
C GLU A 169 13.71 -3.20 -19.96
N ASP A 170 12.38 -3.22 -19.87
CA ASP A 170 11.55 -2.19 -19.23
C ASP A 170 10.93 -2.67 -17.90
N LYS A 171 11.42 -3.77 -17.31
CA LYS A 171 10.82 -4.32 -16.08
C LYS A 171 11.21 -3.50 -14.84
N GLY A 172 10.44 -2.44 -14.56
CA GLY A 172 10.26 -1.85 -13.22
C GLY A 172 11.53 -1.40 -12.51
N GLY A 173 12.58 -1.12 -13.29
CA GLY A 173 13.97 -1.12 -12.84
C GLY A 173 14.33 -0.16 -11.72
N LEU A 174 15.58 -0.25 -11.28
CA LEU A 174 16.15 0.74 -10.38
C LEU A 174 16.57 1.99 -11.16
N VAL A 175 16.37 3.16 -10.56
CA VAL A 175 16.87 4.44 -11.09
C VAL A 175 18.39 4.35 -11.31
N ALA A 176 18.86 4.70 -12.51
CA ALA A 176 20.28 4.75 -12.82
C ALA A 176 20.99 5.86 -12.02
N ASP A 177 22.26 5.63 -11.66
CA ASP A 177 23.09 6.58 -10.89
C ASP A 177 22.43 7.06 -9.57
N PHE A 178 21.66 6.18 -8.93
CA PHE A 178 20.93 6.47 -7.70
C PHE A 178 21.86 6.82 -6.51
N ASP A 179 21.68 8.02 -5.96
CA ASP A 179 22.37 8.45 -4.74
C ASP A 179 21.68 7.87 -3.50
N ALA A 180 22.15 6.69 -3.10
CA ALA A 180 21.62 5.96 -1.96
C ALA A 180 21.75 6.72 -0.63
N GLN A 181 22.79 7.53 -0.46
CA GLN A 181 22.99 8.26 0.78
C GLN A 181 22.00 9.41 0.89
N ALA A 182 21.93 10.26 -0.14
CA ALA A 182 21.01 11.40 -0.15
C ALA A 182 19.55 10.95 -0.06
N ALA A 183 19.19 9.85 -0.74
CA ALA A 183 17.84 9.31 -0.66
C ALA A 183 17.48 8.78 0.72
N TRP A 184 18.44 8.18 1.45
CA TRP A 184 18.21 7.72 2.81
C TRP A 184 18.02 8.88 3.78
N GLU A 185 18.86 9.91 3.69
CA GLU A 185 18.70 11.14 4.46
C GLU A 185 17.32 11.78 4.17
N HIS A 186 16.90 11.81 2.91
CA HIS A 186 15.60 12.32 2.52
C HIS A 186 14.43 11.47 3.08
N ALA A 187 14.57 10.14 3.12
CA ALA A 187 13.56 9.26 3.72
C ALA A 187 13.40 9.52 5.22
N LEU A 188 14.52 9.65 5.95
CA LEU A 188 14.55 10.00 7.37
C LEU A 188 13.93 11.37 7.65
N GLN A 189 14.19 12.37 6.81
CA GLN A 189 13.59 13.71 6.97
C GLN A 189 12.10 13.74 6.61
N THR A 190 11.66 12.84 5.72
CA THR A 190 10.28 12.85 5.22
C THR A 190 9.32 12.10 6.13
N VAL A 191 9.69 10.86 6.50
CA VAL A 191 8.79 9.95 7.19
C VAL A 191 8.83 10.16 8.70
N PRO A 192 9.97 9.93 9.40
CA PRO A 192 10.07 10.15 10.83
C PRO A 192 10.46 11.59 11.22
N LYS A 193 10.69 12.49 10.25
CA LYS A 193 11.13 13.88 10.51
C LYS A 193 12.45 13.96 11.29
N CYS A 194 13.38 13.04 11.05
CA CYS A 194 14.69 13.06 11.70
C CYS A 194 15.60 14.13 11.09
N GLY A 195 16.39 14.80 11.93
CA GLY A 195 17.39 15.77 11.49
C GLY A 195 16.82 17.09 10.96
N VAL A 196 15.50 17.29 11.02
CA VAL A 196 14.92 18.62 10.98
C VAL A 196 14.90 19.15 12.40
N ASP A 197 15.65 20.22 12.67
CA ASP A 197 15.57 20.90 13.96
C ASP A 197 14.11 21.32 14.19
N THR A 198 13.45 20.74 15.20
CA THR A 198 12.14 21.19 15.69
C THR A 198 12.32 22.50 16.47
N ALA A 199 12.83 23.52 15.80
CA ALA A 199 12.94 24.87 16.31
C ALA A 199 12.13 25.79 15.38
N ALA A 200 11.14 26.47 15.98
CA ALA A 200 10.06 27.28 15.36
C ALA A 200 8.90 26.41 14.80
N ASP A 201 7.68 26.45 15.35
CA ASP A 201 6.89 27.60 15.81
C ASP A 201 6.13 27.37 17.13
#